data_AF-A0A7Y3HU52-F1
#
_entry.id   AF-A0A7Y3HU52-F1
#
_cell.length_a   1.000
_cell.length_b   1.000
_cell.length_c   1.000
_cell.angle_alpha   90.00
_cell.angle_beta   90.00
_cell.angle_gamma   90.00
#
_symmetry.space_group_name_H-M   'P 1'
#
loop_
_entity.id
_entity.type
_entity.pdbx_description
1 polymer ?
#
loop_
_entity_poly.entity_id
_entity_poly.type
_entity_poly.pdbx_seq_one_letter_code
_entity_poly.pdbx_strand_id
1 'polypeptide(L)'
;DKHRIIGVLSKAFKTGTTISSFFEYAQSGRYNYIYGGDINNDGSSINDLLYIPTASELGQMTFSGAGQAEAFEAFIQQDDYLSDRRGQYAERYGALAPWRGRWDVKVLQDIKVSEDNRFQLSLDVLNIGNLFNSNWGVVERQDFDQLLGVSVDASNNPTYTFDPNRTNTFSADTRLLSRWQAQVGVRYIFN
;
A
#
# COMPACT_ATOMS: atom_id res chain seq x y z
N ASP A 1 -2.02 -0.33 11.23
CA ASP A 1 -2.66 -1.45 10.51
C ASP A 1 -4.03 -1.71 11.10
N LYS A 2 -5.01 -2.11 10.29
CA LYS A 2 -6.30 -2.58 10.83
C LYS A 2 -6.19 -4.02 11.32
N HIS A 3 -5.51 -4.86 10.54
CA HIS A 3 -5.23 -6.25 10.86
C HIS A 3 -3.80 -6.62 10.43
N ARG A 4 -3.13 -7.46 11.24
CA ARG A 4 -1.77 -7.96 10.97
C ARG A 4 -1.60 -9.35 11.57
N ILE A 5 -1.04 -10.25 10.79
CA ILE A 5 -0.70 -11.62 11.17
C ILE A 5 0.77 -11.83 10.84
N ILE A 6 1.55 -12.25 11.84
CA ILE A 6 2.97 -12.58 11.67
C ILE A 6 3.23 -13.99 12.17
N GLY A 7 4.20 -14.66 11.59
CA GLY A 7 4.60 -15.98 12.03
C GLY A 7 6.05 -16.29 11.72
N VAL A 8 6.61 -17.21 12.50
CA VAL A 8 7.95 -17.74 12.33
C VAL A 8 7.89 -19.25 12.34
N LEU A 9 8.54 -19.87 11.37
CA LEU A 9 8.79 -21.31 11.34
C LEU A 9 10.30 -21.52 11.28
N SER A 10 10.82 -22.48 12.06
CA SER A 10 12.24 -22.81 12.03
C SER A 10 12.45 -24.30 12.24
N LYS A 11 13.39 -24.87 11.49
CA LYS A 11 13.80 -26.26 11.60
C LYS A 11 15.30 -26.39 11.45
N ALA A 12 15.94 -26.97 12.47
CA ALA A 12 17.31 -27.43 12.42
C ALA A 12 17.36 -28.90 12.01
N PHE A 13 18.28 -29.24 11.12
CA PHE A 13 18.51 -30.58 10.62
C PHE A 13 19.82 -31.13 11.17
N LYS A 14 19.92 -32.46 11.28
CA LYS A 14 21.14 -33.14 11.75
C LYS A 14 22.36 -32.89 10.84
N THR A 15 22.14 -32.41 9.62
CA THR A 15 23.17 -32.01 8.65
C THR A 15 23.84 -30.67 8.97
N GLY A 16 23.48 -30.01 10.08
CA GLY A 16 23.97 -28.66 10.41
C GLY A 16 23.25 -27.54 9.65
N THR A 17 22.27 -27.90 8.80
CA THR A 17 21.41 -26.92 8.11
C THR A 17 20.32 -26.44 9.06
N THR A 18 20.05 -25.15 9.09
CA THR A 18 18.84 -24.58 9.71
C THR A 18 18.11 -23.74 8.69
N ILE A 19 16.81 -23.97 8.54
CA ILE A 19 15.95 -23.16 7.69
C ILE A 19 14.94 -22.46 8.59
N SER A 20 14.86 -21.15 8.46
CA SER A 20 13.88 -20.31 9.14
C SER A 20 13.12 -19.47 8.14
N SER A 21 11.83 -19.26 8.38
CA SER A 21 11.01 -18.33 7.62
C SER A 21 10.29 -17.39 8.55
N PHE A 22 10.21 -16.13 8.16
CA PHE A 22 9.29 -15.14 8.73
C PHE A 22 8.26 -14.81 7.67
N PHE A 23 6.99 -14.72 8.06
CA PHE A 23 5.95 -14.27 7.15
C PHE A 23 5.05 -13.23 7.83
N GLU A 24 4.53 -12.33 7.01
CA GLU A 24 3.60 -11.29 7.40
C GLU A 24 2.48 -11.18 6.38
N TYR A 25 1.24 -11.14 6.89
CA TYR A 25 0.08 -10.71 6.15
C TYR A 25 -0.54 -9.52 6.87
N ALA A 26 -0.62 -8.38 6.21
CA ALA A 26 -1.10 -7.15 6.83
C ALA A 26 -1.96 -6.33 5.87
N GLN A 27 -2.99 -5.70 6.44
CA GLN A 27 -3.67 -4.57 5.82
C GLN A 27 -3.12 -3.29 6.47
N SER A 28 -1.98 -2.86 5.94
CA SER A 28 -1.21 -1.70 6.39
C SER A 28 -1.33 -0.55 5.39
N GLY A 29 -1.19 0.69 5.85
CA GLY A 29 -1.38 1.89 5.02
C GLY A 29 -2.80 2.44 5.17
N ARG A 30 -2.95 3.42 6.05
CA ARG A 30 -4.16 4.22 6.16
C ARG A 30 -3.98 5.52 5.40
N TYR A 31 -5.04 5.95 4.73
CA TYR A 31 -5.04 7.20 4.00
C TYR A 31 -6.44 7.82 4.00
N ASN A 32 -6.56 9.01 3.42
CA ASN A 32 -7.82 9.70 3.24
C ASN A 32 -7.88 10.30 1.85
N TYR A 33 -9.10 10.57 1.41
CA TYR A 33 -9.39 11.38 0.24
C TYR A 33 -9.71 12.80 0.67
N ILE A 34 -9.05 13.75 0.03
CA ILE A 34 -9.24 15.18 0.24
C ILE A 34 -9.54 15.87 -1.08
N TYR A 35 -10.11 17.07 -0.99
CA TYR A 35 -10.18 17.98 -2.12
C TYR A 35 -8.79 18.52 -2.49
N GLY A 36 -8.59 18.75 -3.78
CA GLY A 36 -7.50 19.56 -4.31
C GLY A 36 -7.94 21.02 -4.42
N GLY A 37 -7.95 21.73 -3.31
CA GLY A 37 -8.53 23.06 -3.21
C GLY A 37 -9.09 23.32 -1.81
N ASP A 38 -9.56 24.55 -1.59
CA ASP A 38 -10.12 25.01 -0.33
C ASP A 38 -11.64 25.13 -0.52
N ILE A 39 -12.39 24.07 -0.20
CA ILE A 39 -13.84 24.02 -0.42
C ILE A 39 -14.61 24.65 0.74
N ASN A 40 -14.02 24.64 1.94
CA ASN A 40 -14.64 25.19 3.14
C ASN A 40 -14.27 26.67 3.39
N ASN A 41 -13.34 27.22 2.59
CA ASN A 41 -12.83 28.59 2.62
C ASN A 41 -12.17 28.96 3.97
N ASP A 42 -11.42 28.02 4.55
CA ASP A 42 -10.67 28.21 5.80
C ASP A 42 -9.21 28.67 5.60
N GLY A 43 -8.77 28.78 4.34
CA GLY A 43 -7.43 29.19 3.95
C GLY A 43 -6.46 28.04 3.69
N SER A 44 -6.91 26.78 3.70
CA SER A 44 -6.10 25.61 3.41
C SER A 44 -6.63 24.79 2.23
N SER A 45 -5.76 24.46 1.27
CA SER A 45 -6.13 23.68 0.09
C SER A 45 -5.80 22.18 0.18
N ILE A 46 -5.34 21.71 1.34
CA ILE A 46 -4.70 20.39 1.52
C ILE A 46 -5.21 19.60 2.73
N ASN A 47 -6.31 20.02 3.37
CA ASN A 47 -6.83 19.42 4.60
C ASN A 47 -8.32 19.05 4.55
N ASP A 48 -9.03 19.45 3.50
CA ASP A 48 -10.47 19.27 3.33
C ASP A 48 -10.83 17.85 2.90
N LEU A 49 -11.51 17.11 3.78
CA LEU A 49 -11.97 15.76 3.47
C LEU A 49 -13.00 15.79 2.35
N LEU A 50 -12.87 14.83 1.43
CA LEU A 50 -13.75 14.69 0.27
C LEU A 50 -15.17 14.32 0.71
N TYR A 51 -16.19 15.09 0.31
CA TYR A 51 -17.56 14.58 0.31
C TYR A 51 -17.75 13.64 -0.86
N ILE A 52 -18.31 12.46 -0.61
CA ILE A 52 -18.46 11.41 -1.61
C ILE A 52 -19.90 11.46 -2.11
N PRO A 53 -20.19 12.07 -3.26
CA PRO A 53 -21.55 12.34 -3.69
C PRO A 53 -22.29 11.05 -4.03
N THR A 54 -23.59 11.00 -3.76
CA THR A 54 -24.50 10.04 -4.41
C THR A 54 -24.55 10.29 -5.91
N ALA A 55 -25.00 9.31 -6.70
CA ALA A 55 -25.14 9.49 -8.16
C ALA A 55 -26.04 10.68 -8.53
N SER A 56 -27.09 10.95 -7.74
CA SER A 56 -27.96 12.11 -7.95
C SER A 56 -27.28 13.44 -7.65
N GLU A 57 -26.48 13.52 -6.58
CA GLU A 57 -25.73 14.74 -6.23
C GLU A 57 -24.62 14.99 -7.23
N LEU A 58 -23.93 13.93 -7.69
CA LEU A 58 -22.89 14.04 -8.71
C LEU A 58 -23.43 14.63 -10.02
N GLY A 59 -24.67 14.28 -10.40
CA GLY A 59 -25.36 14.87 -11.56
C GLY A 59 -25.71 16.36 -11.42
N GLN A 60 -25.60 16.93 -10.22
CA GLN A 60 -25.82 18.36 -9.94
C GLN A 60 -24.51 19.13 -9.77
N MET A 61 -23.37 18.45 -9.71
CA MET A 61 -22.06 19.08 -9.56
C MET A 61 -21.58 19.69 -10.87
N THR A 62 -20.99 20.88 -10.80
CA THR A 62 -20.40 21.56 -11.96
C THR A 62 -18.95 21.13 -12.15
N PHE A 63 -18.63 20.46 -13.26
CA PHE A 63 -17.28 20.06 -13.62
C PHE A 63 -16.67 20.98 -14.69
N SER A 64 -15.35 21.16 -14.64
CA SER A 64 -14.61 22.04 -15.55
C SER A 64 -14.47 21.49 -16.98
N GLY A 65 -14.61 20.17 -17.16
CA GLY A 65 -14.51 19.50 -18.45
C GLY A 65 -15.57 18.41 -18.65
N ALA A 66 -15.94 18.19 -19.91
CA ALA A 66 -16.86 17.10 -20.29
C ALA A 66 -16.26 15.73 -19.96
N GLY A 67 -17.08 14.78 -19.53
CA GLY A 67 -16.66 13.41 -19.20
C GLY A 67 -16.04 13.25 -17.81
N GLN A 68 -15.73 14.34 -17.11
CA GLN A 68 -15.09 14.27 -15.79
C GLN A 68 -16.04 13.75 -14.71
N ALA A 69 -17.32 14.10 -14.77
CA ALA A 69 -18.34 13.62 -13.84
C ALA A 69 -18.49 12.09 -13.96
N GLU A 70 -18.60 11.59 -15.19
CA GLU A 70 -18.72 10.17 -15.50
C GLU A 70 -17.45 9.40 -15.11
N ALA A 71 -16.27 9.97 -15.33
CA ALA A 71 -15.01 9.35 -14.92
C ALA A 71 -14.85 9.32 -13.39
N PHE A 72 -15.27 10.37 -12.69
CA PHE A 72 -15.25 10.39 -11.23
C PHE A 72 -16.26 9.40 -10.64
N GLU A 73 -17.45 9.29 -11.25
CA GLU A 73 -18.44 8.26 -10.90
C GLU A 73 -17.86 6.85 -11.03
N ALA A 74 -17.18 6.57 -12.16
CA ALA A 74 -16.52 5.29 -12.38
C ALA A 74 -15.41 5.02 -11.35
N PHE A 75 -14.62 6.03 -10.98
CA PHE A 75 -13.61 5.92 -9.94
C PHE A 75 -14.23 5.60 -8.57
N ILE A 76 -15.29 6.31 -8.17
CA ILE A 76 -15.98 6.02 -6.90
C ILE A 76 -16.48 4.58 -6.86
N GLN A 77 -17.04 4.06 -7.95
CA GLN A 77 -17.52 2.68 -8.01
C GLN A 77 -16.40 1.64 -7.96
N GLN A 78 -15.22 1.97 -8.48
CA GLN A 78 -14.04 1.10 -8.48
C GLN A 78 -13.35 1.02 -7.10
N ASP A 79 -13.50 2.04 -6.25
CA ASP A 79 -12.90 2.10 -4.92
C ASP A 79 -13.89 1.67 -3.84
N ASP A 80 -13.62 0.54 -3.17
CA ASP A 80 -14.49 -0.01 -2.12
C ASP A 80 -14.82 1.02 -1.02
N TYR A 81 -13.83 1.83 -0.60
CA TYR A 81 -14.02 2.80 0.47
C TYR A 81 -14.93 3.95 0.07
N LEU A 82 -14.76 4.48 -1.15
CA LEU A 82 -15.61 5.54 -1.69
C LEU A 82 -17.02 5.01 -2.00
N SER A 83 -17.13 3.87 -2.66
CA SER A 83 -18.41 3.25 -3.00
C SER A 83 -19.28 3.01 -1.76
N ASP A 84 -18.70 2.49 -0.67
CA ASP A 84 -19.41 2.22 0.59
C ASP A 84 -19.82 3.48 1.37
N ARG A 85 -19.34 4.68 0.96
CA ARG A 85 -19.50 5.95 1.70
C ARG A 85 -20.21 7.04 0.92
N ARG A 86 -20.94 6.68 -0.13
CA ARG A 86 -21.84 7.60 -0.86
C ARG A 86 -22.75 8.36 0.11
N GLY A 87 -22.84 9.68 -0.08
CA GLY A 87 -23.59 10.60 0.76
C GLY A 87 -22.90 10.98 2.07
N GLN A 88 -21.61 10.66 2.24
CA GLN A 88 -20.85 10.93 3.46
C GLN A 88 -19.50 11.58 3.13
N TYR A 89 -18.92 12.25 4.12
CA TYR A 89 -17.52 12.67 4.03
C TYR A 89 -16.58 11.48 4.22
N ALA A 90 -15.49 11.47 3.46
CA ALA A 90 -14.35 10.62 3.74
C ALA A 90 -13.85 10.88 5.17
N GLU A 91 -13.50 9.82 5.88
CA GLU A 91 -12.92 9.90 7.21
C GLU A 91 -11.40 10.10 7.13
N ARG A 92 -10.87 10.90 8.06
CA ARG A 92 -9.43 11.08 8.20
C ARG A 92 -8.76 9.73 8.55
N TYR A 93 -7.82 9.31 7.72
CA TYR A 93 -7.17 7.98 7.80
C TYR A 93 -8.15 6.79 7.86
N GLY A 94 -9.35 6.94 7.27
CA GLY A 94 -10.39 5.91 7.25
C GLY A 94 -10.16 4.85 6.18
N ALA A 95 -9.60 5.21 5.03
CA ALA A 95 -9.34 4.29 3.94
C ALA A 95 -8.11 3.43 4.23
N LEU A 96 -8.06 2.23 3.62
CA LEU A 96 -7.04 1.23 3.85
C LEU A 96 -6.48 0.71 2.53
N ALA A 97 -5.16 0.59 2.45
CA ALA A 97 -4.54 -0.08 1.32
C ALA A 97 -4.89 -1.60 1.34
N PRO A 98 -4.72 -2.29 0.19
CA PRO A 98 -5.01 -3.71 0.07
C PRO A 98 -4.16 -4.56 1.01
N TRP A 99 -4.59 -5.81 1.21
CA TRP A 99 -3.79 -6.79 1.92
C TRP A 99 -2.50 -7.10 1.17
N ARG A 100 -1.41 -7.18 1.92
CA ARG A 100 -0.10 -7.64 1.43
C ARG A 100 0.37 -8.84 2.22
N GLY A 101 0.86 -9.85 1.51
CA GLY A 101 1.56 -11.00 2.08
C GLY A 101 3.03 -11.01 1.67
N ARG A 102 3.93 -11.19 2.63
CA ARG A 102 5.39 -11.27 2.39
C ARG A 102 6.01 -12.40 3.20
N TRP A 103 6.95 -13.09 2.58
CA TRP A 103 7.75 -14.14 3.20
C TRP A 103 9.23 -13.85 3.04
N ASP A 104 9.97 -13.99 4.13
CA ASP A 104 11.41 -13.88 4.21
C ASP A 104 11.96 -15.24 4.66
N VAL A 105 13.07 -15.69 4.07
CA VAL A 105 13.65 -17.01 4.34
C VAL A 105 15.13 -16.86 4.64
N LYS A 106 15.58 -17.55 5.69
CA LYS A 106 16.98 -17.64 6.08
C LYS A 106 17.42 -19.10 6.13
N VAL A 107 18.51 -19.39 5.43
CA VAL A 107 19.19 -20.68 5.48
C VAL A 107 20.55 -20.49 6.13
N LEU A 108 20.84 -21.29 7.14
CA LEU A 108 22.14 -21.39 7.77
C LEU A 108 22.71 -22.78 7.52
N GLN A 109 23.99 -22.87 7.23
CA GLN A 109 24.71 -24.14 7.11
C GLN A 109 25.96 -24.10 7.99
N ASP A 110 25.97 -24.93 9.01
CA ASP A 110 27.15 -25.18 9.83
C ASP A 110 28.04 -26.23 9.17
N ILE A 111 29.32 -25.89 9.00
CA ILE A 111 30.37 -26.76 8.46
C ILE A 111 31.43 -26.87 9.55
N LYS A 112 31.46 -28.02 10.22
CA LYS A 112 32.45 -28.30 11.27
C LYS A 112 33.85 -28.42 10.67
N VAL A 113 34.81 -27.75 11.31
CA VAL A 113 36.24 -27.82 10.95
C VAL A 113 37.00 -28.58 12.02
N SER A 114 36.58 -28.47 13.29
CA SER A 114 37.01 -29.31 14.41
C SER A 114 35.81 -29.58 15.34
N GLU A 115 36.06 -30.19 16.50
CA GLU A 115 35.00 -30.43 17.49
C GLU A 115 34.34 -29.11 17.95
N ASP A 116 35.16 -28.10 18.23
CA ASP A 116 34.69 -26.81 18.76
C ASP A 116 34.54 -25.71 17.70
N ASN A 117 35.23 -25.84 16.56
CA ASN A 117 35.25 -24.82 15.52
C ASN A 117 34.36 -25.15 14.32
N ARG A 118 33.66 -24.14 13.81
CA ARG A 118 32.88 -24.26 12.56
C ARG A 118 32.82 -22.97 11.77
N PHE A 119 32.71 -23.12 10.45
CA PHE A 119 32.17 -22.06 9.60
C PHE A 119 30.65 -22.17 9.59
N GLN A 120 29.96 -21.04 9.62
CA GLN A 120 28.56 -20.96 9.28
C GLN A 120 28.39 -20.10 8.04
N LEU A 121 27.79 -20.69 7.01
CA LEU A 121 27.32 -19.98 5.82
C LEU A 121 25.88 -19.55 6.05
N SER A 122 25.51 -18.36 5.59
CA SER A 122 24.15 -17.86 5.66
C SER A 122 23.68 -17.34 4.32
N LEU A 123 22.43 -17.66 3.97
CA LEU A 123 21.67 -17.03 2.90
C LEU A 123 20.39 -16.45 3.50
N ASP A 124 20.21 -15.14 3.37
CA ASP A 124 18.99 -14.43 3.74
C ASP A 124 18.30 -13.94 2.48
N VAL A 125 17.04 -14.31 2.27
CA VAL A 125 16.23 -13.91 1.12
C VAL A 125 14.98 -13.21 1.62
N LEU A 126 14.96 -11.90 1.45
CA LEU A 126 13.82 -11.06 1.77
C LEU A 126 12.84 -11.06 0.60
N ASN A 127 11.55 -11.11 0.91
CA ASN A 127 10.46 -11.15 -0.05
C ASN A 127 10.60 -12.26 -1.10
N ILE A 128 10.90 -13.49 -0.64
CA ILE A 128 11.18 -14.64 -1.50
C ILE A 128 10.02 -14.98 -2.46
N GLY A 129 8.78 -14.66 -2.09
CA GLY A 129 7.63 -14.82 -2.99
C GLY A 129 7.82 -14.02 -4.29
N ASN A 130 8.37 -12.81 -4.18
CA ASN A 130 8.62 -11.93 -5.34
C ASN A 130 9.70 -12.47 -6.29
N LEU A 131 10.65 -13.27 -5.76
CA LEU A 131 11.65 -13.96 -6.59
C LEU A 131 10.99 -14.96 -7.55
N PHE A 132 9.88 -15.59 -7.14
CA PHE A 132 9.15 -16.57 -7.94
C PHE A 132 8.03 -15.95 -8.78
N ASN A 133 7.39 -14.89 -8.28
CA ASN A 133 6.34 -14.17 -8.99
C ASN A 133 6.41 -12.68 -8.66
N SER A 134 6.65 -11.83 -9.67
CA SER A 134 6.80 -10.38 -9.51
C SER A 134 5.59 -9.66 -8.92
N ASN A 135 4.41 -10.30 -8.91
CA ASN A 135 3.18 -9.76 -8.35
C ASN A 135 3.02 -10.08 -6.86
N TRP A 136 3.85 -10.95 -6.28
CA TRP A 136 3.77 -11.32 -4.86
C TRP A 136 4.61 -10.39 -3.99
N GLY A 137 4.10 -10.07 -2.80
CA GLY A 137 4.80 -9.21 -1.85
C GLY A 137 4.91 -7.74 -2.26
N VAL A 138 4.22 -7.34 -3.34
CA VAL A 138 4.14 -5.96 -3.81
C VAL A 138 3.36 -5.12 -2.81
N VAL A 139 3.92 -3.97 -2.45
CA VAL A 139 3.23 -2.94 -1.68
C VAL A 139 2.43 -2.09 -2.65
N GLU A 140 1.12 -2.04 -2.45
CA GLU A 140 0.23 -1.12 -3.16
C GLU A 140 0.21 0.23 -2.42
N ARG A 141 0.36 1.33 -3.16
CA ARG A 141 0.34 2.68 -2.63
C ARG A 141 -0.78 3.47 -3.29
N GLN A 142 -1.53 4.22 -2.50
CA GLN A 142 -2.48 5.20 -3.03
C GLN A 142 -1.75 6.20 -3.93
N ASP A 143 -2.30 6.44 -5.12
CA ASP A 143 -1.66 7.37 -6.07
C ASP A 143 -1.96 8.83 -5.77
N PHE A 144 -3.16 9.15 -5.28
CA PHE A 144 -3.64 10.52 -5.10
C PHE A 144 -4.43 10.66 -3.80
N ASP A 145 -4.02 11.58 -2.93
CA ASP A 145 -4.79 12.04 -1.77
C ASP A 145 -5.78 13.14 -2.15
N GLN A 146 -5.34 14.11 -2.97
CA GLN A 146 -6.18 15.11 -3.62
C GLN A 146 -6.87 14.51 -4.85
N LEU A 147 -7.96 13.79 -4.61
CA LEU A 147 -8.65 13.02 -5.64
C LEU A 147 -9.47 13.92 -6.57
N LEU A 148 -10.18 14.90 -6.02
CA LEU A 148 -11.07 15.79 -6.76
C LEU A 148 -10.64 17.24 -6.52
N GLY A 149 -10.22 17.93 -7.58
CA GLY A 149 -9.88 19.35 -7.52
C GLY A 149 -11.14 20.21 -7.38
N VAL A 150 -11.02 21.36 -6.71
CA VAL A 150 -12.13 22.31 -6.58
C VAL A 150 -11.63 23.76 -6.56
N SER A 151 -12.36 24.62 -7.26
CA SER A 151 -12.22 26.08 -7.17
C SER A 151 -13.58 26.67 -6.79
N VAL A 152 -13.60 27.58 -5.82
CA VAL A 152 -14.81 28.23 -5.33
C VAL A 152 -14.78 29.69 -5.76
N ASP A 153 -15.85 30.14 -6.42
CA ASP A 153 -15.97 31.53 -6.86
C ASP A 153 -16.38 32.48 -5.72
N ALA A 154 -16.43 33.79 -5.99
CA ALA A 154 -16.83 34.80 -5.01
C ALA A 154 -18.29 34.68 -4.52
N SER A 155 -19.11 33.86 -5.19
CA SER A 155 -20.50 33.56 -4.83
C SER A 155 -20.64 32.22 -4.10
N ASN A 156 -19.52 31.60 -3.68
CA ASN A 156 -19.45 30.28 -3.07
C ASN A 156 -19.94 29.13 -3.96
N ASN A 157 -19.87 29.26 -5.28
CA ASN A 157 -20.17 28.16 -6.19
C ASN A 157 -18.89 27.35 -6.48
N PRO A 158 -18.88 26.04 -6.20
CA PRO A 158 -17.74 25.19 -6.52
C PRO A 158 -17.76 24.77 -8.00
N THR A 159 -16.59 24.78 -8.63
CA THR A 159 -16.32 24.09 -9.89
C THR A 159 -15.28 23.01 -9.64
N TYR A 160 -15.64 21.77 -9.95
CA TYR A 160 -14.83 20.58 -9.71
C TYR A 160 -13.97 20.23 -10.91
N THR A 161 -12.81 19.61 -10.67
CA THR A 161 -11.94 19.10 -11.73
C THR A 161 -11.45 17.71 -11.37
N PHE A 162 -11.67 16.76 -12.29
CA PHE A 162 -11.18 15.39 -12.18
C PHE A 162 -10.34 15.03 -13.41
N ASP A 163 -9.27 14.27 -13.22
CA ASP A 163 -8.46 13.73 -14.32
C ASP A 163 -9.04 12.38 -14.76
N PRO A 164 -9.65 12.26 -15.95
CA PRO A 164 -10.28 11.01 -16.40
C PRO A 164 -9.32 9.83 -16.57
N ASN A 165 -8.00 10.06 -16.57
CA ASN A 165 -7.01 8.99 -16.62
C ASN A 165 -6.84 8.28 -15.26
N ARG A 166 -7.34 8.87 -14.17
CA ARG A 166 -7.38 8.24 -12.85
C ARG A 166 -8.46 7.17 -12.84
N THR A 167 -8.03 5.92 -13.01
CA THR A 167 -8.92 4.75 -13.12
C THR A 167 -8.70 3.73 -12.00
N ASN A 168 -7.65 3.90 -11.20
CA ASN A 168 -7.29 3.01 -10.10
C ASN A 168 -6.84 3.82 -8.90
N THR A 169 -7.22 3.37 -7.70
CA THR A 169 -6.78 3.96 -6.44
C THR A 169 -5.29 3.75 -6.17
N PHE A 170 -4.80 2.56 -6.52
CA PHE A 170 -3.49 2.08 -6.11
C PHE A 170 -2.58 1.84 -7.32
N SER A 171 -1.29 2.09 -7.10
CA SER A 171 -0.23 1.57 -7.95
C SER A 171 0.82 0.82 -7.13
N ALA A 172 1.48 -0.11 -7.81
CA ALA A 172 2.58 -0.87 -7.26
C ALA A 172 3.75 0.06 -6.90
N ASP A 173 4.19 0.01 -5.64
CA ASP A 173 5.45 0.61 -5.22
C ASP A 173 6.62 -0.21 -5.78
N THR A 174 7.30 0.31 -6.80
CA THR A 174 8.40 -0.40 -7.47
C THR A 174 9.75 -0.26 -6.77
N ARG A 175 9.80 0.36 -5.58
CA ARG A 175 11.02 0.52 -4.78
C ARG A 175 11.37 -0.76 -4.02
N LEU A 176 12.45 -0.67 -3.23
CA LEU A 176 13.06 -1.80 -2.53
C LEU A 176 12.08 -2.60 -1.65
N LEU A 177 11.02 -1.97 -1.13
CA LEU A 177 10.03 -2.61 -0.26
C LEU A 177 9.24 -3.74 -0.94
N SER A 178 9.08 -3.67 -2.27
CA SER A 178 8.37 -4.67 -3.08
C SER A 178 9.31 -5.63 -3.80
N ARG A 179 10.63 -5.41 -3.75
CA ARG A 179 11.61 -6.24 -4.45
C ARG A 179 12.15 -7.34 -3.54
N TRP A 180 12.45 -8.50 -4.11
CA TRP A 180 13.26 -9.48 -3.41
C TRP A 180 14.71 -8.99 -3.27
N GLN A 181 15.35 -9.39 -2.17
CA GLN A 181 16.75 -9.10 -1.90
C GLN A 181 17.40 -10.33 -1.31
N ALA A 182 18.67 -10.57 -1.63
CA ALA A 182 19.44 -11.65 -1.05
C ALA A 182 20.75 -11.15 -0.45
N GLN A 183 21.12 -11.71 0.69
CA GLN A 183 22.42 -11.48 1.34
C GLN A 183 23.07 -12.82 1.67
N VAL A 184 24.35 -12.95 1.29
CA VAL A 184 25.19 -14.09 1.63
C VAL A 184 26.17 -13.67 2.72
N GLY A 185 26.42 -14.54 3.68
CA GLY A 185 27.35 -14.30 4.77
C GLY A 185 28.17 -15.54 5.11
N VAL A 186 29.34 -15.29 5.68
CA VAL A 186 30.20 -16.31 6.29
C VAL A 186 30.62 -15.80 7.65
N ARG A 187 30.54 -16.67 8.66
CA ARG A 187 31.13 -16.41 9.98
C ARG A 187 31.92 -17.62 10.44
N TYR A 188 33.06 -17.38 11.07
CA TYR A 188 33.79 -18.41 11.78
C TYR A 188 33.43 -18.32 13.27
N ILE A 189 33.16 -19.46 13.89
CA ILE A 189 32.77 -19.55 15.30
C ILE A 189 33.86 -20.34 16.02
N PHE A 190 34.60 -19.64 16.88
CA PHE A 190 35.55 -20.21 17.83
C PHE A 190 34.81 -20.55 19.12
N ASN A 191 35.01 -21.75 19.65
CA ASN A 191 34.70 -22.13 21.03
C ASN A 191 35.80 -23.05 21.56
#